data_AF-A0A0S7ZRY0-F1
#
_entry.id   AF-A0A0S7ZRY0-F1
#
_cell.length_a   1.000
_cell.length_b   1.000
_cell.length_c   1.000
_cell.angle_alpha   90.00
_cell.angle_beta   90.00
_cell.angle_gamma   90.00
#
_symmetry.space_group_name_H-M   'P 1'
#
loop_
_entity.id
_entity.type
_entity.pdbx_description
1 polymer ?
#
loop_
_entity_poly.entity_id
_entity_poly.type
_entity_poly.pdbx_seq_one_letter_code
_entity_poly.pdbx_strand_id
1 'polypeptide(L)' 'MPLSISEAKAKHVERLLALPGVVSVGIGKDANGHPAIIVGLDKARPKTESQIPGTLEDFPVVIEIVGTIRAQ' A
#
# COMPACT_ATOMS: atom_id res chain seq x y z
N MET A 1 12.16 8.47 -19.86
CA MET A 1 12.19 8.65 -18.39
C MET A 1 11.65 7.37 -17.80
N PRO A 2 12.40 6.61 -16.98
CA PRO A 2 11.86 5.38 -16.41
C PRO A 2 10.71 5.75 -15.46
N LEU A 3 9.53 5.14 -15.65
CA LEU A 3 8.43 5.24 -14.70
C LEU A 3 8.97 4.87 -13.32
N SER A 4 9.03 5.85 -12.43
CA SER A 4 9.53 5.63 -11.08
C SER A 4 8.45 4.92 -10.26
N ILE A 5 8.83 4.12 -9.25
CA ILE A 5 7.84 3.52 -8.33
C ILE A 5 6.88 4.55 -7.73
N SER A 6 7.29 5.83 -7.65
CA SER A 6 6.41 6.95 -7.29
C SER A 6 5.25 7.20 -8.24
N GLU A 7 5.44 7.02 -9.56
CA GLU A 7 4.36 7.15 -10.54
C GLU A 7 3.46 5.92 -10.54
N ALA A 8 4.04 4.72 -10.45
CA ALA A 8 3.27 3.47 -10.29
C ALA A 8 2.42 3.54 -9.02
N LYS A 9 3.01 3.96 -7.89
CA LYS A 9 2.27 4.27 -6.68
C LYS A 9 1.18 5.30 -6.99
N ALA A 10 1.49 6.49 -7.53
CA ALA A 10 0.50 7.55 -7.70
C ALA A 10 -0.73 7.11 -8.50
N LYS A 11 -0.55 6.32 -9.56
CA LYS A 11 -1.66 5.75 -10.34
C LYS A 11 -2.54 4.78 -9.55
N HIS A 12 -1.94 3.99 -8.66
CA HIS A 12 -2.67 2.99 -7.87
C HIS A 12 -3.08 3.49 -6.48
N VAL A 13 -2.47 4.58 -6.00
CA VAL A 13 -2.67 5.14 -4.65
C VAL A 13 -4.11 5.57 -4.49
N GLU A 14 -4.69 6.20 -5.51
CA GLU A 14 -6.07 6.67 -5.49
C GLU A 14 -7.04 5.49 -5.41
N ARG A 15 -6.76 4.41 -6.15
CA ARG A 15 -7.57 3.19 -6.12
C ARG A 15 -7.45 2.45 -4.80
N LEU A 16 -6.26 2.40 -4.20
CA LEU A 16 -6.02 1.78 -2.89
C LEU A 16 -6.63 2.61 -1.77
N LEU A 17 -6.45 3.93 -1.76
CA LEU A 17 -7.08 4.83 -0.79
C LEU A 17 -8.62 4.83 -0.91
N ALA A 18 -9.17 4.54 -2.09
CA ALA A 18 -10.59 4.34 -2.27
C ALA A 18 -11.11 3.03 -1.63
N LEU A 19 -10.24 2.08 -1.27
CA LEU A 19 -10.65 0.86 -0.61
C LEU A 19 -10.98 1.11 0.88
N PRO A 20 -12.07 0.52 1.39
CA PRO A 20 -12.48 0.73 2.77
C PRO A 20 -11.49 0.11 3.75
N GLY A 21 -10.76 0.96 4.45
CA GLY A 21 -9.82 0.58 5.51
C GLY A 21 -8.37 0.93 5.21
N VAL A 22 -8.06 1.35 3.99
CA VAL A 22 -6.76 1.95 3.68
C VAL A 22 -6.71 3.35 4.27
N VAL A 23 -5.76 3.58 5.17
CA VAL A 23 -5.53 4.89 5.81
C VAL A 23 -4.31 5.60 5.25
N SER A 24 -3.36 4.86 4.71
CA SER A 24 -2.15 5.43 4.12
C SER A 24 -1.57 4.50 3.06
N VAL A 25 -0.86 5.07 2.10
CA VAL A 25 -0.08 4.31 1.12
C VAL A 25 1.28 4.98 0.94
N GLY A 26 2.33 4.26 1.30
CA GLY A 26 3.72 4.65 1.25
C GLY A 26 4.50 3.86 0.20
N ILE A 27 5.72 4.33 -0.06
CA ILE A 27 6.74 3.55 -0.77
C ILE A 27 7.78 3.19 0.26
N GLY A 28 8.01 1.90 0.45
CA GLY A 28 9.01 1.36 1.35
C GLY A 28 9.96 0.45 0.59
N LYS A 29 10.63 -0.42 1.34
CA LYS A 29 11.43 -1.50 0.79
C LYS A 29 10.90 -2.81 1.36
N ASP A 30 10.84 -3.83 0.51
CA ASP A 30 10.62 -5.22 0.91
C ASP A 30 11.83 -5.73 1.74
N ALA A 31 11.70 -6.90 2.37
CA ALA A 31 12.76 -7.61 3.06
C ALA A 31 14.03 -7.78 2.21
N ASN A 32 13.91 -7.82 0.88
CA ASN A 32 15.04 -7.90 -0.05
C ASN A 32 15.66 -6.54 -0.42
N GLY A 33 15.16 -5.43 0.13
CA GLY A 33 15.63 -4.08 -0.20
C GLY A 33 15.07 -3.52 -1.52
N HIS A 34 14.23 -4.29 -2.21
CA HIS A 34 13.52 -3.84 -3.41
C HIS A 34 12.42 -2.83 -3.07
N PRO A 35 12.17 -1.84 -3.93
CA PRO A 35 11.14 -0.85 -3.69
C PRO A 35 9.76 -1.53 -3.67
N ALA A 36 8.98 -1.27 -2.62
CA ALA A 36 7.71 -1.94 -2.34
C ALA A 36 6.64 -0.92 -1.97
N ILE A 37 5.38 -1.26 -2.22
CA ILE A 37 4.24 -0.41 -1.84
C ILE A 37 3.80 -0.82 -0.45
N ILE A 38 3.87 0.10 0.51
CA ILE A 38 3.41 -0.15 1.88
C ILE A 38 2.00 0.41 2.00
N VAL A 39 1.03 -0.45 2.30
CA VAL A 39 -0.38 -0.05 2.47
C VAL A 39 -0.72 -0.11 3.95
N GLY A 40 -0.92 1.06 4.54
CA GLY A 40 -1.38 1.19 5.92
C GLY A 40 -2.88 0.96 6.02
N LEU A 41 -3.30 0.00 6.83
CA LEU A 41 -4.71 -0.26 7.15
C LEU A 41 -5.06 0.23 8.57
N ASP A 42 -6.30 0.72 8.75
CA ASP A 42 -6.82 1.13 10.07
C ASP A 42 -6.95 -0.05 11.04
N LYS A 43 -7.26 -1.22 10.50
CA LYS A 43 -7.41 -2.50 11.24
C LYS A 43 -7.21 -3.67 10.30
N ALA A 44 -6.98 -4.87 10.87
CA ALA A 44 -7.01 -6.12 10.11
C ALA A 44 -8.39 -6.26 9.44
N ARG A 45 -8.41 -6.28 8.11
CA ARG A 45 -9.64 -6.37 7.31
C ARG A 45 -9.41 -7.41 6.23
N PRO A 46 -9.65 -8.70 6.50
CA PRO A 46 -9.38 -9.77 5.53
C PRO A 46 -10.11 -9.57 4.19
N LYS A 47 -11.27 -8.89 4.19
CA LYS A 47 -11.99 -8.48 2.97
C LYS A 47 -11.27 -7.41 2.14
N THR A 48 -10.59 -6.46 2.78
CA THR A 48 -9.81 -5.43 2.11
C THR A 48 -8.46 -6.00 1.68
N GLU A 49 -7.83 -6.80 2.54
CA GLU A 49 -6.59 -7.53 2.23
C GLU A 49 -6.75 -8.45 1.03
N SER A 50 -7.88 -9.16 0.91
CA SER A 50 -8.17 -10.00 -0.27
C SER A 50 -8.46 -9.21 -1.54
N GLN A 51 -8.84 -7.93 -1.42
CA GLN A 51 -9.05 -7.03 -2.57
C GLN A 51 -7.76 -6.32 -2.99
N ILE A 52 -6.79 -6.19 -2.08
CA ILE A 52 -5.48 -5.63 -2.38
C ILE A 52 -4.64 -6.72 -3.05
N PRO A 53 -4.24 -6.54 -4.31
CA PRO A 53 -3.32 -7.47 -4.94
C PRO A 53 -1.98 -7.45 -4.21
N GLY A 54 -1.40 -8.61 -3.91
CA GLY A 54 -0.10 -8.71 -3.24
C GLY A 54 1.09 -8.22 -4.09
N THR A 55 0.85 -7.89 -5.36
CA THR A 55 1.85 -7.37 -6.28
C THR A 55 1.18 -6.39 -7.24
N LEU A 56 1.79 -5.23 -7.47
CA LEU A 56 1.26 -4.14 -8.28
C LEU A 56 2.36 -3.65 -9.22
N GLU A 57 2.20 -3.89 -10.52
CA GLU A 57 3.16 -3.48 -11.57
C GLU A 57 4.61 -3.86 -11.23
N ASP A 58 4.86 -5.14 -10.92
CA ASP A 58 6.15 -5.69 -10.51
C ASP A 58 6.67 -5.26 -9.12
N PHE A 59 5.92 -4.43 -8.39
CA PHE A 59 6.27 -4.05 -7.03
C PHE A 59 5.49 -4.89 -6.00
N PRO A 60 6.17 -5.47 -5.00
CA PRO A 60 5.50 -6.17 -3.92
C PRO A 60 4.69 -5.19 -3.08
N VAL A 61 3.49 -5.62 -2.67
CA VAL A 61 2.58 -4.85 -1.83
C VAL A 61 2.62 -5.44 -0.44
N VAL A 62 3.08 -4.65 0.52
CA VAL A 62 3.15 -5.03 1.93
C VAL A 62 2.04 -4.32 2.65
N ILE A 63 1.17 -5.09 3.30
CA ILE A 63 0.07 -4.55 4.09
C ILE A 63 0.56 -4.40 5.53
N GLU A 64 0.45 -3.19 6.07
CA GLU A 64 0.83 -2.87 7.43
C GLU A 64 -0.40 -2.39 8.19
N ILE A 65 -0.77 -3.08 9.27
CA ILE A 65 -1.88 -2.66 10.11
C ILE A 65 -1.36 -1.60 11.06
N VAL A 66 -1.57 -0.33 10.73
CA VAL A 66 -1.13 0.80 11.55
C VAL A 66 -1.99 0.93 12.82
N GLY A 67 -3.21 0.36 12.79
CA GLY A 67 -4.19 0.55 13.85
C GLY A 67 -4.85 1.93 13.74
N THR A 68 -5.75 2.27 14.68
CA THR A 68 -6.31 3.62 14.79
C THR A 68 -5.17 4.62 15.06
N ILE A 69 -4.67 5.26 14.00
CA ILE A 69 -3.87 6.47 14.10
C ILE A 69 -4.77 7.51 14.77
N ARG A 70 -4.62 7.70 16.07
CA ARG A 70 -5.07 8.92 16.73
C ARG A 70 -4.10 10.00 16.30
N ALA A 71 -4.50 10.83 15.33
CA ALA A 71 -3.87 12.14 15.19
C ALA A 71 -4.12 12.88 16.53
N GLN A 72 -3.05 13.22 17.25
CA GLN A 72 -3.08 14.07 18.43
C GLN A 72 -2.58 15.46 18.05
#